data_AF-A0A2E7ZRY4-F1
#
_entry.id   AF-A0A2E7ZRY4-F1
#
_cell.length_a   1.000
_cell.length_b   1.000
_cell.length_c   1.000
_cell.angle_alpha   90.00
_cell.angle_beta   90.00
_cell.angle_gamma   90.00
#
_symmetry.space_group_name_H-M   'P 1'
#
loop_
_entity.id
_entity.type
_entity.pdbx_description
1 polymer ?
#
loop_
_entity_poly.entity_id
_entity_poly.type
_entity_poly.pdbx_seq_one_letter_code
_entity_poly.pdbx_strand_id
1 'polypeptide(L)'
;EVFKKAFANEKCGGCHYNYGSMSATYSTLSKQSFCGAPLIVPGNADKSSIVWKLVAGKNLPNGCGKKMPKNSSGISEGAAKMLIEWINAGAKP
;
A
#
# COMPACT_ATOMS: atom_id res chain seq x y z
N GLU A 1 -6.77 12.62 1.60
CA GLU A 1 -6.98 12.85 0.13
C GLU A 1 -5.87 12.28 -0.77
N VAL A 2 -4.59 12.35 -0.38
CA VAL A 2 -3.44 11.89 -1.19
C VAL A 2 -3.56 10.43 -1.63
N PHE A 3 -4.02 9.55 -0.74
CA PHE A 3 -4.18 8.11 -1.03
C PHE A 3 -5.19 7.86 -2.16
N LYS A 4 -6.36 8.51 -2.13
CA LYS A 4 -7.36 8.34 -3.20
C LYS A 4 -6.84 8.79 -4.57
N LYS A 5 -6.10 9.90 -4.61
CA LYS A 5 -5.53 10.42 -5.87
C LYS A 5 -4.38 9.56 -6.40
N ALA A 6 -3.48 9.11 -5.53
CA ALA A 6 -2.33 8.28 -5.92
C ALA A 6 -2.73 6.89 -6.44
N PHE A 7 -3.84 6.33 -5.93
CA PHE A 7 -4.26 4.96 -6.23
C PHE A 7 -5.51 4.85 -7.10
N ALA A 8 -6.10 5.96 -7.53
CA ALA A 8 -7.32 5.98 -8.36
C ALA A 8 -7.22 5.07 -9.59
N ASN A 9 -6.02 4.93 -10.16
CA ASN A 9 -5.76 4.17 -11.38
C ASN A 9 -5.10 2.80 -11.13
N GLU A 10 -4.83 2.41 -9.88
CA GLU A 10 -4.00 1.24 -9.54
C GLU A 10 -4.79 -0.08 -9.44
N LYS A 11 -5.90 -0.17 -10.17
CA LYS A 11 -6.75 -1.37 -10.34
C LYS A 11 -7.18 -2.05 -9.03
N CYS A 12 -7.18 -1.33 -7.91
CA CYS A 12 -7.47 -1.92 -6.61
C CYS A 12 -8.90 -2.49 -6.53
N GLY A 13 -9.86 -1.85 -7.20
CA GLY A 13 -11.26 -2.27 -7.26
C GLY A 13 -11.50 -3.63 -7.96
N GLY A 14 -10.53 -4.14 -8.72
CA GLY A 14 -10.67 -5.42 -9.42
C GLY A 14 -10.68 -6.65 -8.49
N CYS A 15 -10.13 -6.52 -7.27
CA CYS A 15 -10.17 -7.56 -6.24
C CYS A 15 -10.72 -7.04 -4.90
N HIS A 16 -10.62 -5.74 -4.65
CA HIS A 16 -11.19 -5.09 -3.47
C HIS A 16 -12.52 -4.44 -3.88
N TYR A 17 -13.55 -5.27 -4.09
CA TYR A 17 -14.90 -4.87 -4.52
C TYR A 17 -15.52 -3.77 -3.64
N ASN A 18 -15.06 -3.67 -2.40
CA ASN A 18 -15.42 -2.62 -1.46
C ASN A 18 -14.18 -1.78 -1.11
N TYR A 19 -13.49 -1.25 -2.14
CA TYR A 19 -12.33 -0.37 -1.97
C TYR A 19 -12.66 0.77 -0.99
N GLY A 20 -13.87 1.31 -1.06
CA GLY A 20 -14.40 2.29 -0.12
C GLY A 20 -14.60 1.83 1.33
N SER A 21 -14.34 0.57 1.69
CA SER A 21 -14.43 0.06 3.07
C SER A 21 -13.07 -0.40 3.63
N MET A 22 -12.21 -1.03 2.82
CA MET A 22 -10.85 -1.43 3.24
C MET A 22 -9.78 -0.35 2.98
N SER A 23 -10.03 0.63 2.10
CA SER A 23 -9.09 1.72 1.77
C SER A 23 -9.58 3.13 2.11
N ALA A 24 -10.79 3.30 2.67
CA ALA A 24 -11.42 4.62 2.66
C ALA A 24 -10.82 5.65 3.61
N THR A 25 -10.10 5.23 4.66
CA THR A 25 -9.52 6.19 5.60
C THR A 25 -8.13 5.77 6.04
N TYR A 26 -7.28 6.77 6.25
CA TYR A 26 -6.00 6.59 6.91
C TYR A 26 -6.16 5.87 8.27
N SER A 27 -7.21 6.19 9.04
CA SER A 27 -7.48 5.53 10.32
C SER A 27 -7.72 4.03 10.21
N THR A 28 -8.26 3.55 9.10
CA THR A 28 -8.42 2.11 8.86
C THR A 28 -7.06 1.51 8.53
N LEU A 29 -6.35 2.10 7.56
CA LEU A 29 -5.07 1.58 7.07
C LEU A 29 -3.97 1.56 8.15
N SER A 30 -3.90 2.59 9.00
CA SER A 30 -2.89 2.70 10.06
C SER A 30 -3.04 1.66 11.17
N LYS A 31 -4.22 1.03 11.28
CA LYS A 31 -4.49 -0.05 12.25
C LYS A 31 -4.33 -1.45 11.65
N GLN A 32 -4.14 -1.56 10.34
CA GLN A 32 -3.98 -2.85 9.68
C GLN A 32 -2.55 -3.37 9.80
N SER A 33 -2.42 -4.67 9.66
CA SER A 33 -1.14 -5.35 9.53
C SER A 33 -1.21 -6.37 8.40
N PHE A 34 -0.05 -6.69 7.85
CA PHE A 34 0.09 -7.73 6.86
C PHE A 34 1.42 -8.43 7.11
N CYS A 35 1.42 -9.76 7.05
CA CYS A 35 2.63 -10.56 7.27
C CYS A 35 3.30 -10.30 8.64
N GLY A 36 2.50 -10.05 9.69
CA GLY A 36 3.01 -9.75 11.03
C GLY A 36 3.65 -8.36 11.18
N ALA A 37 3.58 -7.50 10.16
CA ALA A 37 4.12 -6.14 10.22
C ALA A 37 3.03 -5.08 9.97
N PRO A 38 3.12 -3.90 10.62
CA PRO A 38 2.16 -2.82 10.39
C PRO A 38 2.05 -2.46 8.91
N LEU A 39 0.82 -2.25 8.44
CA LEU A 39 0.57 -1.88 7.05
C LEU A 39 1.24 -0.54 6.72
N ILE A 40 1.21 0.39 7.66
CA ILE A 40 1.86 1.70 7.60
C ILE A 40 2.67 1.91 8.88
N VAL A 41 3.94 2.29 8.71
CA VAL A 41 4.81 2.80 9.76
C VAL A 41 5.13 4.25 9.42
N PRO A 42 4.48 5.24 10.06
CA PRO A 42 4.74 6.66 9.78
C PRO A 42 6.23 7.00 9.88
N GLY A 43 6.75 7.67 8.87
CA GLY A 43 8.17 8.04 8.77
C GLY A 43 9.09 6.92 8.29
N ASN A 44 8.58 5.72 7.97
CA ASN A 44 9.41 4.61 7.52
C ASN A 44 8.70 3.72 6.48
N ALA A 45 8.86 4.06 5.21
CA ALA A 45 8.31 3.30 4.09
C ALA A 45 8.85 1.85 4.02
N ASP A 46 10.14 1.62 4.33
CA ASP A 46 10.73 0.29 4.23
C ASP A 46 10.21 -0.69 5.29
N LYS A 47 9.79 -0.19 6.45
CA LYS A 47 9.11 -0.99 7.49
C LYS A 47 7.60 -1.10 7.29
N SER A 48 7.03 -0.42 6.29
CA SER A 48 5.60 -0.44 6.02
C SER A 48 5.25 -1.60 5.09
N SER A 49 4.48 -2.57 5.57
CA SER A 49 4.22 -3.79 4.81
C SER A 49 3.39 -3.59 3.54
N ILE A 50 2.72 -2.45 3.41
CA ILE A 50 2.06 -2.03 2.17
C ILE A 50 3.04 -1.83 1.01
N VAL A 51 4.25 -1.36 1.30
CA VAL A 51 5.31 -1.12 0.30
C VAL A 51 5.79 -2.44 -0.28
N TRP A 52 5.92 -3.47 0.54
CA TRP A 52 6.30 -4.83 0.10
C TRP A 52 5.26 -5.42 -0.86
N LYS A 53 3.98 -5.12 -0.59
CA LYS A 53 2.86 -5.67 -1.35
C LYS A 53 2.66 -4.98 -2.69
N LEU A 54 2.86 -3.67 -2.75
CA LEU A 54 2.50 -2.84 -3.90
C LEU A 54 3.69 -2.45 -4.78
N VAL A 55 4.89 -2.24 -4.23
CA VAL A 55 5.98 -1.63 -5.01
C VAL A 55 6.80 -2.69 -5.74
N ALA A 56 7.05 -2.48 -7.03
CA ALA A 56 7.92 -3.33 -7.85
C ALA A 56 9.34 -3.39 -7.27
N GLY A 57 10.03 -4.53 -7.43
CA GLY A 57 11.39 -4.72 -6.88
C GLY A 57 11.51 -4.84 -5.35
N LYS A 58 10.46 -4.52 -4.56
CA LYS A 58 10.47 -4.77 -3.10
C LYS A 58 10.21 -6.24 -2.79
N ASN A 59 10.90 -6.76 -1.76
CA ASN A 59 10.78 -8.16 -1.34
C ASN A 59 9.57 -8.34 -0.41
N LEU A 60 8.82 -9.41 -0.64
CA LEU A 60 7.83 -9.92 0.29
C LEU A 60 8.49 -10.98 1.17
N PRO A 61 8.21 -11.00 2.49
CA PRO A 61 8.64 -12.13 3.30
C PRO A 61 8.01 -13.43 2.79
N ASN A 62 8.77 -14.53 2.90
CA ASN A 62 8.34 -15.86 2.44
C ASN A 62 7.02 -16.26 3.11
N GLY A 63 6.10 -16.83 2.33
CA GLY A 63 4.79 -17.29 2.83
C GLY A 63 3.72 -16.20 2.95
N CYS A 64 4.03 -14.92 2.70
CA CYS A 64 3.07 -13.82 2.83
C CYS A 64 2.21 -13.55 1.57
N GLY A 65 2.10 -14.54 0.68
CA GLY A 65 1.33 -14.42 -0.56
C GLY A 65 2.00 -13.56 -1.63
N LYS A 66 1.24 -13.17 -2.65
CA LYS A 66 1.75 -12.53 -3.89
C LYS A 66 1.67 -11.01 -3.87
N LYS A 67 2.43 -10.33 -4.74
CA LYS A 67 2.27 -8.89 -4.98
C LYS A 67 0.87 -8.52 -5.45
N MET A 68 0.49 -7.29 -5.16
CA MET A 68 -0.70 -6.64 -5.66
C MET A 68 -0.30 -5.54 -6.66
N PRO A 69 -1.08 -5.35 -7.74
CA PRO A 69 -2.25 -6.14 -8.15
C PRO A 69 -1.91 -7.58 -8.56
N LYS A 70 -2.90 -8.48 -8.54
CA LYS A 70 -2.72 -9.87 -8.98
C LYS A 70 -2.21 -9.89 -10.42
N ASN A 71 -1.23 -10.76 -10.70
CA ASN A 71 -0.56 -10.88 -12.00
C ASN A 71 0.19 -9.60 -12.45
N SER A 72 0.52 -8.70 -11.53
CA SER A 72 1.39 -7.54 -11.76
C SER A 72 2.66 -7.62 -10.91
N SER A 73 3.71 -6.92 -11.33
CA SER A 73 4.91 -6.67 -10.53
C SER A 73 4.68 -5.65 -9.41
N GLY A 74 3.58 -4.89 -9.47
CA GLY A 74 3.23 -3.84 -8.52
C GLY A 74 2.27 -2.81 -9.11
N ILE A 75 2.07 -1.73 -8.36
CA ILE A 75 1.49 -0.46 -8.81
C ILE A 75 2.45 0.29 -9.74
N SER A 76 1.97 1.33 -10.42
CA SER A 76 2.82 2.20 -11.26
C SER A 76 3.96 2.85 -10.48
N GLU A 77 5.06 3.20 -11.17
CA GLU A 77 6.21 3.87 -10.54
C GLU A 77 5.81 5.22 -9.91
N GLY A 78 4.93 5.98 -10.57
CA GLY A 78 4.41 7.24 -10.04
C GLY A 78 3.63 7.05 -8.73
N ALA A 79 2.72 6.07 -8.69
CA ALA A 79 1.99 5.74 -7.47
C ALA A 79 2.90 5.19 -6.37
N ALA A 80 3.91 4.39 -6.72
CA ALA A 80 4.90 3.88 -5.78
C ALA A 80 5.73 5.01 -5.16
N LYS A 81 6.19 5.97 -5.97
CA LYS A 81 6.89 7.15 -5.48
C LYS A 81 6.03 7.96 -4.52
N MET A 82 4.79 8.26 -4.90
CA MET A 82 3.84 8.99 -4.05
C MET A 82 3.57 8.26 -2.72
N LEU A 83 3.42 6.94 -2.74
CA LEU A 83 3.23 6.12 -1.54
C LEU A 83 4.42 6.25 -0.57
N ILE A 84 5.63 6.08 -1.10
CA ILE A 84 6.87 6.11 -0.32
C ILE A 84 7.08 7.49 0.29
N GLU A 85 6.93 8.55 -0.52
CA GLU A 85 7.08 9.93 -0.07
C GLU A 85 6.06 10.28 1.02
N TRP A 86 4.79 9.89 0.84
CA TRP A 86 3.75 10.13 1.83
C TRP A 86 4.02 9.41 3.16
N ILE A 87 4.43 8.14 3.12
CA ILE A 87 4.77 7.41 4.36
C ILE A 87 5.95 8.08 5.06
N ASN A 88 7.02 8.39 4.32
CA ASN A 88 8.22 9.01 4.87
C ASN A 88 7.94 10.43 5.43
N ALA A 89 6.96 11.15 4.87
CA ALA A 89 6.47 12.42 5.41
C ALA A 89 5.60 12.29 6.68
N GLY A 90 5.46 11.07 7.22
CA GLY A 90 4.70 10.79 8.44
C GLY A 90 3.27 10.31 8.20
N ALA A 91 2.94 9.91 6.97
CA ALA A 91 1.67 9.29 6.62
C ALA A 91 0.43 10.05 7.11
N LYS A 92 0.40 11.38 7.03
CA LYS A 92 -0.73 12.17 7.56
C LYS A 92 -2.01 11.98 6.69
N PRO A 93 -3.23 12.04 7.27
CA PRO A 93 -4.51 11.80 6.56
C PRO A 93 -4.76 12.66 5.29
#